data_AF-A0A9D2CEB4-F1
#
_entry.id   AF-A0A9D2CEB4-F1
#
_cell.length_a   1.000
_cell.length_b   1.000
_cell.length_c   1.000
_cell.angle_alpha   90.00
_cell.angle_beta   90.00
_cell.angle_gamma   90.00
#
_symmetry.space_group_name_H-M   'P 1'
#
loop_
_entity.id
_entity.type
_entity.pdbx_description
1 polymer ?
#
loop_
_entity_poly.entity_id
_entity_poly.type
_entity_poly.pdbx_seq_one_letter_code
_entity_poly.pdbx_strand_id
1 'polypeptide(L)'
;MWKRLLAGVCAAALLMVLIQGYAAGEEWDANVIFLALNDSVVPLSDSTMPINVGGTIYLPYFMLDANQNGGIRLGIINGGQDKVRNTLTLYNTKPKNLTFDLRTGVSYDYIPDGERQTPTAIIRNGQIYVSASSTCSYFGVKYIYSNIQFGDKSYPYIRIRTDNVALDDASFKSSANTTYLIQLQNYYRSVTGQGSDGTTPPSASPTPSAPSPTPETNQDRRGVRVYLAVRADTGESGSGILDQLRGYGWGCLLLVPAGQVAQRDDLIRQAVGDGHMVGIITDESDLGQAQRELEEANELLSHVALTNTRIVLAEDPVVAQGLERSGWLCWEEDIDGLPGERSSSTVYRQITSRLEDRESQARITLDDSGISASVLSRLLPDLREGAYSVRLAVESEF
;
A
#
# COMPACT_ATOMS: atom_id res chain seq x y z
N MET A 1 21.40 -39.27 -46.50
CA MET A 1 20.01 -39.12 -46.04
C MET A 1 19.88 -38.60 -44.61
N TRP A 2 20.74 -39.01 -43.67
CA TRP A 2 20.71 -38.60 -42.25
C TRP A 2 20.79 -37.07 -41.99
N LYS A 3 21.62 -36.34 -42.76
CA LYS A 3 21.77 -34.87 -42.61
C LYS A 3 20.53 -34.07 -43.00
N ARG A 4 19.67 -34.61 -43.88
CA ARG A 4 18.42 -33.95 -44.30
C ARG A 4 17.29 -34.17 -43.30
N LEU A 5 17.32 -35.29 -42.58
CA LEU A 5 16.40 -35.60 -41.48
C LEU A 5 16.70 -34.74 -40.23
N LEU A 6 17.97 -34.54 -39.87
CA LEU A 6 18.34 -33.65 -38.76
C LEU A 6 17.99 -32.19 -39.03
N ALA A 7 18.18 -31.71 -40.26
CA ALA A 7 17.80 -30.34 -40.63
C ALA A 7 16.28 -30.11 -40.53
N GLY A 8 15.47 -31.13 -40.87
CA GLY A 8 14.01 -31.08 -40.74
C GLY A 8 13.54 -31.03 -39.28
N VAL A 9 14.20 -31.78 -38.39
CA VAL A 9 13.88 -31.78 -36.95
C VAL A 9 14.27 -30.44 -36.29
N CYS A 10 15.43 -29.86 -36.66
CA CYS A 10 15.83 -28.55 -36.16
C CYS A 10 14.91 -27.42 -36.67
N ALA A 11 14.46 -27.48 -37.92
CA ALA A 11 13.52 -26.50 -38.46
C ALA A 11 12.14 -26.59 -37.78
N ALA A 12 11.65 -27.81 -37.50
CA ALA A 12 10.40 -28.01 -36.78
C ALA A 12 10.49 -27.58 -35.30
N ALA A 13 11.63 -27.84 -34.64
CA ALA A 13 11.87 -27.37 -33.28
C ALA A 13 11.97 -25.84 -33.20
N LEU A 14 12.64 -25.20 -34.17
CA LEU A 14 12.69 -23.74 -34.27
C LEU A 14 11.30 -23.14 -34.53
N LEU A 15 10.49 -23.76 -35.40
CA LEU A 15 9.10 -23.35 -35.62
C LEU A 15 8.23 -23.52 -34.37
N MET A 16 8.39 -24.59 -33.58
CA MET A 16 7.67 -24.73 -32.30
C MET A 16 8.09 -23.69 -31.26
N VAL A 17 9.37 -23.35 -31.17
CA VAL A 17 9.88 -22.29 -30.27
C VAL A 17 9.41 -20.90 -30.72
N LEU A 18 9.34 -20.65 -32.02
CA LEU A 18 8.81 -19.40 -32.59
C LEU A 18 7.29 -19.25 -32.39
N ILE A 19 6.54 -20.35 -32.43
CA ILE A 19 5.08 -20.34 -32.16
C ILE A 19 4.81 -20.13 -30.65
N GLN A 20 5.64 -20.68 -29.75
CA GLN A 20 5.54 -20.44 -28.31
C GLN A 20 5.94 -19.00 -27.92
N GLY A 21 6.89 -18.40 -28.65
CA GLY A 21 7.29 -16.99 -28.45
C GLY A 21 6.23 -15.96 -28.89
N TYR A 22 5.33 -16.32 -29.82
CA TYR A 22 4.22 -15.44 -30.23
C TYR A 22 3.03 -15.47 -29.26
N ALA A 23 2.85 -16.55 -28.49
CA ALA A 23 1.74 -16.67 -27.53
C ALA A 23 2.02 -16.00 -26.17
N ALA A 24 3.29 -15.82 -25.79
CA ALA A 24 3.66 -15.20 -24.51
C ALA A 24 3.35 -13.69 -24.42
N GLY A 25 3.06 -13.05 -25.56
CA GLY A 25 2.65 -11.64 -25.62
C GLY A 25 1.16 -11.38 -25.38
N GLU A 26 0.31 -12.41 -25.37
CA GLU A 26 -1.16 -12.28 -25.23
C GLU A 26 -1.67 -12.51 -23.79
N GLU A 27 -0.85 -13.10 -22.90
CA GLU A 27 -1.35 -13.70 -21.65
C GLU A 27 -1.56 -12.71 -20.49
N TRP A 28 -0.83 -11.59 -20.44
CA TRP A 28 -0.95 -10.58 -19.38
C TRP A 28 -2.12 -9.60 -19.60
N ASP A 29 -2.51 -9.38 -20.84
CA ASP A 29 -3.60 -8.48 -21.24
C ASP A 29 -4.98 -9.11 -20.92
N ALA A 30 -5.10 -10.43 -21.11
CA ALA A 30 -6.35 -11.18 -20.98
C ALA A 30 -6.93 -11.26 -19.54
N ASN A 31 -6.15 -10.86 -18.52
CA ASN A 31 -6.53 -11.02 -17.11
C ASN A 31 -6.85 -9.70 -16.40
N VAL A 32 -6.75 -8.55 -17.10
CA VAL A 32 -7.03 -7.24 -16.49
C VAL A 32 -8.52 -7.06 -16.27
N ILE A 33 -8.91 -6.77 -15.03
CA ILE A 33 -10.28 -6.43 -14.66
C ILE A 33 -10.26 -5.08 -13.94
N PHE A 34 -10.91 -4.07 -14.54
CA PHE A 34 -11.03 -2.77 -13.91
C PHE A 34 -12.06 -2.79 -12.79
N LEU A 35 -11.76 -2.06 -11.72
CA LEU A 35 -12.63 -1.94 -10.56
C LEU A 35 -12.86 -0.47 -10.20
N ALA A 36 -14.11 -0.15 -9.89
CA ALA A 36 -14.48 1.09 -9.23
C ALA A 36 -15.37 0.82 -8.03
N LEU A 37 -15.22 1.64 -7.01
CA LEU A 37 -16.08 1.68 -5.84
C LEU A 37 -16.77 3.04 -5.77
N ASN A 38 -18.10 3.08 -5.74
CA ASN A 38 -18.87 4.32 -5.88
C ASN A 38 -18.37 5.18 -7.06
N ASP A 39 -18.05 6.46 -6.86
CA ASP A 39 -17.50 7.39 -7.87
C ASP A 39 -15.96 7.45 -7.86
N SER A 40 -15.29 6.39 -7.41
CA SER A 40 -13.84 6.32 -7.33
C SER A 40 -13.29 5.15 -8.14
N VAL A 41 -12.31 5.46 -8.98
CA VAL A 41 -11.54 4.45 -9.72
C VAL A 41 -10.55 3.79 -8.75
N VAL A 42 -10.53 2.46 -8.74
CA VAL A 42 -9.51 1.71 -7.98
C VAL A 42 -8.25 1.62 -8.85
N PRO A 43 -7.08 2.03 -8.33
CA PRO A 43 -5.81 1.85 -9.04
C PRO A 43 -5.58 0.38 -9.41
N LEU A 44 -5.25 0.14 -10.68
CA LEU A 44 -4.94 -1.19 -11.19
C LEU A 44 -3.62 -1.70 -10.60
N SER A 45 -3.69 -2.79 -9.82
CA SER A 45 -2.55 -3.54 -9.31
C SER A 45 -2.94 -5.00 -9.03
N ASP A 46 -1.97 -5.90 -8.91
CA ASP A 46 -2.22 -7.33 -8.61
C ASP A 46 -2.98 -7.54 -7.29
N SER A 47 -2.80 -6.64 -6.32
CA SER A 47 -3.43 -6.75 -5.00
C SER A 47 -4.89 -6.31 -5.00
N THR A 48 -5.27 -5.33 -5.82
CA THR A 48 -6.63 -4.76 -5.87
C THR A 48 -7.47 -5.35 -7.00
N MET A 49 -6.83 -5.91 -8.03
CA MET A 49 -7.47 -6.40 -9.24
C MET A 49 -8.36 -7.62 -8.94
N PRO A 50 -9.64 -7.60 -9.33
CA PRO A 50 -10.46 -8.79 -9.33
C PRO A 50 -9.91 -9.86 -10.25
N ILE A 51 -10.24 -11.12 -9.99
CA ILE A 51 -9.82 -12.26 -10.81
C ILE A 51 -11.04 -13.04 -11.31
N ASN A 52 -10.96 -13.57 -12.53
CA ASN A 52 -11.98 -14.45 -13.09
C ASN A 52 -11.58 -15.91 -12.87
N VAL A 53 -12.38 -16.67 -12.13
CA VAL A 53 -12.17 -18.10 -11.91
C VAL A 53 -13.45 -18.84 -12.30
N GLY A 54 -13.37 -19.60 -13.40
CA GLY A 54 -14.51 -20.39 -13.89
C GLY A 54 -15.74 -19.57 -14.25
N GLY A 55 -15.55 -18.33 -14.74
CA GLY A 55 -16.64 -17.40 -15.08
C GLY A 55 -17.18 -16.60 -13.89
N THR A 56 -16.70 -16.85 -12.68
CA THR A 56 -17.06 -16.06 -11.49
C THR A 56 -15.96 -15.03 -11.22
N ILE A 57 -16.34 -13.76 -11.06
CA ILE A 57 -15.40 -12.74 -10.64
C ILE A 57 -15.27 -12.73 -9.12
N TYR A 58 -14.04 -12.84 -8.65
CA TYR A 58 -13.66 -12.77 -7.26
C TYR A 58 -12.91 -11.46 -6.99
N LEU A 59 -13.33 -10.76 -5.96
CA LEU A 59 -12.81 -9.46 -5.53
C LEU A 59 -11.97 -9.64 -4.26
N PRO A 60 -10.80 -8.97 -4.11
CA PRO A 60 -10.10 -8.95 -2.83
C PRO A 60 -11.02 -8.43 -1.73
N TYR A 61 -11.23 -9.23 -0.68
CA TYR A 61 -12.29 -8.96 0.31
C TYR A 61 -12.18 -7.59 0.99
N PHE A 62 -10.95 -7.11 1.20
CA PHE A 62 -10.66 -5.83 1.83
C PHE A 62 -11.15 -4.62 1.02
N MET A 63 -11.38 -4.77 -0.29
CA MET A 63 -11.98 -3.71 -1.13
C MET A 63 -13.42 -3.39 -0.70
N LEU A 64 -14.09 -4.27 0.05
CA LEU A 64 -15.45 -4.07 0.53
C LEU A 64 -15.51 -3.22 1.82
N ASP A 65 -14.40 -3.10 2.56
CA ASP A 65 -14.32 -2.36 3.82
C ASP A 65 -13.73 -0.96 3.60
N ALA A 66 -14.45 0.06 4.06
CA ALA A 66 -14.03 1.46 3.99
C ALA A 66 -12.66 1.70 4.66
N ASN A 67 -12.34 1.00 5.74
CA ASN A 67 -11.09 1.17 6.48
C ASN A 67 -9.87 0.61 5.71
N GLN A 68 -10.10 -0.19 4.66
CA GLN A 68 -9.04 -0.88 3.92
C GLN A 68 -9.03 -0.52 2.43
N ASN A 69 -10.06 0.19 1.93
CA ASN A 69 -10.20 0.57 0.53
C ASN A 69 -10.03 2.07 0.25
N GLY A 70 -9.48 2.83 1.21
CA GLY A 70 -9.30 4.29 1.09
C GLY A 70 -10.52 5.12 1.50
N GLY A 71 -11.39 4.61 2.37
CA GLY A 71 -12.51 5.35 2.97
C GLY A 71 -13.84 5.23 2.23
N ILE A 72 -13.93 4.40 1.19
CA ILE A 72 -15.12 4.29 0.34
C ILE A 72 -16.16 3.40 1.03
N ARG A 73 -17.24 4.04 1.49
CA ARG A 73 -18.31 3.38 2.23
C ARG A 73 -19.24 2.62 1.30
N LEU A 74 -19.16 1.29 1.33
CA LEU A 74 -20.08 0.36 0.67
C LEU A 74 -21.11 -0.24 1.64
N GLY A 75 -20.97 0.03 2.94
CA GLY A 75 -21.82 -0.53 3.99
C GLY A 75 -21.51 -1.98 4.32
N ILE A 76 -20.37 -2.50 3.86
CA ILE A 76 -19.82 -3.80 4.24
C ILE A 76 -18.60 -3.54 5.12
N ILE A 77 -18.43 -4.34 6.17
CA ILE A 77 -17.36 -4.23 7.15
C ILE A 77 -16.68 -5.59 7.25
N ASN A 78 -15.35 -5.58 7.31
CA ASN A 78 -14.53 -6.74 7.58
C ASN A 78 -14.52 -7.03 9.08
N GLY A 79 -15.16 -8.12 9.49
CA GLY A 79 -15.15 -8.64 10.86
C GLY A 79 -13.85 -9.36 11.24
N GLY A 80 -12.90 -9.45 10.32
CA GLY A 80 -11.61 -10.06 10.53
C GLY A 80 -11.57 -11.55 10.17
N GLN A 81 -10.37 -12.10 10.28
CA GLN A 81 -10.10 -13.52 10.06
C GLN A 81 -9.90 -14.23 11.41
N ASP A 82 -10.61 -15.33 11.62
CA ASP A 82 -10.28 -16.28 12.68
C ASP A 82 -9.26 -17.29 12.13
N LYS A 83 -8.01 -17.17 12.57
CA LYS A 83 -6.92 -18.04 12.11
C LYS A 83 -7.03 -19.48 12.63
N VAL A 84 -7.69 -19.68 13.77
CA VAL A 84 -7.87 -21.01 14.37
C VAL A 84 -8.96 -21.77 13.63
N ARG A 85 -10.07 -21.11 13.33
CA ARG A 85 -11.18 -21.67 12.54
C ARG A 85 -10.96 -21.60 11.04
N ASN A 86 -9.96 -20.84 10.60
CA ASN A 86 -9.67 -20.52 9.20
C ASN A 86 -10.88 -19.91 8.48
N THR A 87 -11.49 -18.89 9.09
CA THR A 87 -12.69 -18.22 8.54
C THR A 87 -12.48 -16.73 8.34
N LEU A 88 -13.16 -16.14 7.35
CA LEU A 88 -13.29 -14.70 7.17
C LEU A 88 -14.75 -14.30 7.43
N THR A 89 -14.98 -13.22 8.18
CA THR A 89 -16.33 -12.70 8.39
C THR A 89 -16.49 -11.32 7.76
N LEU A 90 -17.54 -11.14 6.96
CA LEU A 90 -18.02 -9.85 6.48
C LEU A 90 -19.38 -9.56 7.10
N TYR A 91 -19.68 -8.31 7.42
CA TYR A 91 -20.98 -7.93 7.96
C TYR A 91 -21.44 -6.55 7.49
N ASN A 92 -22.69 -6.20 7.76
CA ASN A 92 -23.18 -4.84 7.61
C ASN A 92 -23.96 -4.37 8.86
N THR A 93 -24.38 -3.12 8.85
CA THR A 93 -25.18 -2.53 9.95
C THR A 93 -26.63 -3.04 9.99
N LYS A 94 -27.06 -3.86 9.03
CA LYS A 94 -28.42 -4.41 8.90
C LYS A 94 -28.43 -5.92 9.19
N PRO A 95 -28.23 -6.29 10.47
CA PRO A 95 -27.67 -7.55 11.00
C PRO A 95 -27.42 -8.71 10.00
N LYS A 96 -26.75 -8.47 8.87
CA LYS A 96 -26.32 -9.52 7.94
C LYS A 96 -24.87 -9.82 8.22
N ASN A 97 -24.58 -11.09 8.48
CA ASN A 97 -23.24 -11.59 8.77
C ASN A 97 -22.95 -12.75 7.83
N LEU A 98 -21.82 -12.71 7.14
CA LEU A 98 -21.42 -13.71 6.18
C LEU A 98 -20.04 -14.24 6.56
N THR A 99 -19.99 -15.48 7.04
CA THR A 99 -18.75 -16.14 7.43
C THR A 99 -18.34 -17.13 6.36
N PHE A 100 -17.14 -16.98 5.81
CA PHE A 100 -16.54 -17.89 4.83
C PHE A 100 -15.62 -18.87 5.54
N ASP A 101 -15.83 -20.17 5.37
CA ASP A 101 -14.81 -21.19 5.63
C ASP A 101 -13.78 -21.13 4.51
N LEU A 102 -12.55 -20.70 4.83
CA LEU A 102 -11.50 -20.48 3.84
C LEU A 102 -10.82 -21.78 3.37
N ARG A 103 -11.07 -22.91 4.05
CA ARG A 103 -10.61 -24.23 3.62
C ARG A 103 -11.50 -24.78 2.51
N THR A 104 -12.82 -24.59 2.61
CA THR A 104 -13.79 -25.11 1.64
C THR A 104 -14.26 -24.07 0.63
N GLY A 105 -14.11 -22.78 0.96
CA GLY A 105 -14.60 -21.64 0.18
C GLY A 105 -16.10 -21.40 0.33
N VAL A 106 -16.80 -22.14 1.18
CA VAL A 106 -18.26 -22.02 1.40
C VAL A 106 -18.55 -20.95 2.43
N SER A 107 -19.70 -20.27 2.31
CA SER A 107 -20.14 -19.27 3.28
C SER A 107 -21.46 -19.62 3.98
N TYR A 108 -21.64 -19.02 5.16
CA TYR A 108 -22.74 -19.26 6.09
C TYR A 108 -23.22 -17.95 6.73
N ASP A 109 -24.50 -17.88 7.10
CA ASP A 109 -25.02 -16.79 7.93
C ASP A 109 -24.67 -17.01 9.42
N TYR A 110 -24.21 -15.96 10.10
CA TYR A 110 -24.01 -15.88 11.56
C TYR A 110 -22.85 -16.71 12.18
N ILE A 111 -22.70 -18.00 11.86
CA ILE A 111 -21.67 -18.92 12.45
C ILE A 111 -21.27 -19.99 11.40
N PRO A 112 -20.04 -20.54 11.43
CA PRO A 112 -19.74 -21.79 10.72
C PRO A 112 -20.79 -22.87 11.05
N ASP A 113 -21.36 -23.53 10.03
CA ASP A 113 -22.46 -24.51 10.14
C ASP A 113 -23.90 -23.93 10.16
N GLY A 114 -24.08 -22.63 9.89
CA GLY A 114 -25.38 -22.04 9.58
C GLY A 114 -25.95 -22.47 8.22
N GLU A 115 -27.01 -21.81 7.76
CA GLU A 115 -27.53 -22.04 6.39
C GLU A 115 -26.48 -21.61 5.36
N ARG A 116 -26.17 -22.52 4.43
CA ARG A 116 -25.19 -22.26 3.36
C ARG A 116 -25.67 -21.12 2.47
N GLN A 117 -24.79 -20.17 2.22
CA GLN A 117 -25.05 -19.03 1.34
C GLN A 117 -24.37 -19.20 -0.02
N THR A 118 -24.87 -18.44 -1.00
CA THR A 118 -24.35 -18.40 -2.37
C THR A 118 -22.94 -17.81 -2.49
N PRO A 119 -22.54 -16.78 -1.72
CA PRO A 119 -21.18 -16.25 -1.77
C PRO A 119 -20.14 -17.33 -1.48
N THR A 120 -18.99 -17.22 -2.13
CA THR A 120 -17.86 -18.13 -1.95
C THR A 120 -16.58 -17.34 -1.80
N ALA A 121 -15.58 -17.95 -1.18
CA ALA A 121 -14.24 -17.39 -1.06
C ALA A 121 -13.20 -18.33 -1.65
N ILE A 122 -12.11 -17.76 -2.16
CA ILE A 122 -10.93 -18.50 -2.60
C ILE A 122 -9.68 -17.82 -2.06
N ILE A 123 -8.61 -18.61 -1.94
CA ILE A 123 -7.27 -18.08 -1.67
C ILE A 123 -6.42 -18.25 -2.93
N ARG A 124 -5.79 -17.15 -3.34
CA ARG A 124 -4.81 -17.10 -4.44
C ARG A 124 -3.63 -16.26 -3.99
N ASN A 125 -2.42 -16.82 -4.07
CA ASN A 125 -1.18 -16.13 -3.68
C ASN A 125 -1.25 -15.50 -2.26
N GLY A 126 -1.83 -16.24 -1.31
CA GLY A 126 -2.02 -15.78 0.07
C GLY A 126 -3.13 -14.72 0.28
N GLN A 127 -3.73 -14.21 -0.79
CA GLN A 127 -4.81 -13.24 -0.75
C GLN A 127 -6.18 -13.94 -0.76
N ILE A 128 -7.07 -13.50 0.12
CA ILE A 128 -8.47 -13.96 0.16
C ILE A 128 -9.27 -13.12 -0.84
N TYR A 129 -10.02 -13.79 -1.69
CA TYR A 129 -11.00 -13.16 -2.57
C TYR A 129 -12.39 -13.72 -2.30
N VAL A 130 -13.41 -12.87 -2.42
CA VAL A 130 -14.83 -13.25 -2.29
C VAL A 130 -15.53 -13.06 -3.62
N SER A 131 -16.50 -13.93 -3.94
CA SER A 131 -17.26 -13.85 -5.19
C SER A 131 -18.05 -12.54 -5.24
N ALA A 132 -17.66 -11.63 -6.13
CA ALA A 132 -18.04 -10.22 -6.06
C ALA A 132 -19.56 -10.03 -6.17
N SER A 133 -20.17 -10.57 -7.22
CA SER A 133 -21.59 -10.40 -7.51
C SER A 133 -22.50 -10.94 -6.40
N SER A 134 -22.27 -12.17 -5.94
CA SER A 134 -23.10 -12.80 -4.91
C SER A 134 -22.85 -12.18 -3.52
N THR A 135 -21.62 -11.76 -3.19
CA THR A 135 -21.33 -11.04 -1.94
C THR A 135 -22.04 -9.69 -1.92
N CYS A 136 -21.95 -8.91 -3.00
CA CYS A 136 -22.70 -7.65 -3.14
C CYS A 136 -24.21 -7.88 -3.03
N SER A 137 -24.74 -8.89 -3.72
CA SER A 137 -26.17 -9.26 -3.65
C SER A 137 -26.61 -9.61 -2.22
N TYR A 138 -25.82 -10.40 -1.49
CA TYR A 138 -26.11 -10.76 -0.10
C TYR A 138 -26.24 -9.52 0.78
N PHE A 139 -25.31 -8.56 0.66
CA PHE A 139 -25.33 -7.32 1.45
C PHE A 139 -26.25 -6.21 0.91
N GLY A 140 -26.83 -6.38 -0.28
CA GLY A 140 -27.68 -5.37 -0.92
C GLY A 140 -26.90 -4.20 -1.52
N VAL A 141 -25.63 -4.42 -1.89
CA VAL A 141 -24.79 -3.46 -2.62
C VAL A 141 -24.91 -3.73 -4.11
N LYS A 142 -24.93 -2.68 -4.95
CA LYS A 142 -25.05 -2.86 -6.40
C LYS A 142 -23.72 -3.30 -7.00
N TYR A 143 -23.78 -4.34 -7.82
CA TYR A 143 -22.67 -4.84 -8.63
C TYR A 143 -23.02 -4.63 -10.10
N ILE A 144 -22.19 -3.85 -10.80
CA ILE A 144 -22.33 -3.56 -12.22
C ILE A 144 -21.17 -4.23 -12.93
N TYR A 145 -21.49 -5.03 -13.94
CA TYR A 145 -20.51 -5.62 -14.84
C TYR A 145 -20.75 -5.09 -16.25
N SER A 146 -19.69 -4.62 -16.89
CA SER A 146 -19.66 -4.17 -18.28
C SER A 146 -18.25 -4.40 -18.81
N ASN A 147 -18.00 -4.02 -20.06
CA ASN A 147 -16.64 -3.88 -20.57
C ASN A 147 -16.30 -2.41 -20.86
N ILE A 148 -15.00 -2.12 -20.87
CA ILE A 148 -14.39 -0.89 -21.39
C ILE A 148 -13.57 -1.27 -22.62
N GLN A 149 -13.67 -0.48 -23.68
CA GLN A 149 -13.01 -0.75 -24.94
C GLN A 149 -11.86 0.23 -25.17
N PHE A 150 -10.67 -0.29 -25.44
CA PHE A 150 -9.49 0.49 -25.83
C PHE A 150 -8.95 -0.05 -27.15
N GLY A 151 -9.22 0.69 -28.23
CA GLY A 151 -8.98 0.20 -29.60
C GLY A 151 -9.77 -1.08 -29.87
N ASP A 152 -9.07 -2.12 -30.32
CA ASP A 152 -9.68 -3.42 -30.65
C ASP A 152 -9.81 -4.35 -29.43
N LYS A 153 -9.33 -3.92 -28.25
CA LYS A 153 -9.35 -4.73 -27.02
C LYS A 153 -10.49 -4.32 -26.10
N SER A 154 -11.11 -5.32 -25.47
CA SER A 154 -12.22 -5.15 -24.53
C SER A 154 -11.84 -5.75 -23.17
N TYR A 155 -11.94 -4.93 -22.13
CA TYR A 155 -11.55 -5.27 -20.76
C TYR A 155 -12.78 -5.34 -19.86
N PRO A 156 -12.92 -6.39 -19.04
CA PRO A 156 -13.94 -6.42 -18.01
C PRO A 156 -13.82 -5.23 -17.05
N TYR A 157 -14.98 -4.68 -16.69
CA TYR A 157 -15.11 -3.56 -15.79
C TYR A 157 -16.21 -3.83 -14.77
N ILE A 158 -15.86 -3.63 -13.51
CA ILE A 158 -16.74 -3.83 -12.37
C ILE A 158 -16.90 -2.50 -11.63
N ARG A 159 -18.15 -2.12 -11.37
CA ARG A 159 -18.47 -1.07 -10.42
C ARG A 159 -19.24 -1.65 -9.26
N ILE A 160 -18.75 -1.45 -8.05
CA ILE A 160 -19.49 -1.76 -6.83
C ILE A 160 -19.93 -0.44 -6.22
N ARG A 161 -21.23 -0.24 -6.03
CA ARG A 161 -21.72 1.05 -5.52
C ARG A 161 -22.95 0.92 -4.64
N THR A 162 -23.15 1.97 -3.86
CA THR A 162 -24.40 2.22 -3.15
C THR A 162 -25.35 3.07 -4.03
N ASP A 163 -26.48 3.46 -3.45
CA ASP A 163 -27.37 4.48 -4.04
C ASP A 163 -26.89 5.91 -3.79
N ASN A 164 -25.90 6.09 -2.90
CA ASN A 164 -25.30 7.39 -2.60
C ASN A 164 -24.07 7.64 -3.50
N VAL A 165 -24.33 7.90 -4.77
CA VAL A 165 -23.32 8.25 -5.78
C VAL A 165 -23.74 9.48 -6.57
N ALA A 166 -22.78 10.27 -7.02
CA ALA A 166 -22.98 11.47 -7.83
C ALA A 166 -23.26 11.15 -9.30
N LEU A 167 -22.69 10.04 -9.82
CA LEU A 167 -22.80 9.67 -11.23
C LEU A 167 -23.50 8.32 -11.42
N ASP A 168 -24.40 8.27 -12.39
CA ASP A 168 -24.93 6.99 -12.88
C ASP A 168 -23.82 6.13 -13.51
N ASP A 169 -24.12 4.86 -13.77
CA ASP A 169 -23.13 3.88 -14.20
C ASP A 169 -22.53 4.14 -15.59
N ALA A 170 -23.30 4.74 -16.50
CA ALA A 170 -22.80 5.10 -17.82
C ALA A 170 -21.93 6.36 -17.76
N SER A 171 -22.39 7.39 -17.03
CA SER A 171 -21.69 8.66 -16.83
C SER A 171 -20.35 8.47 -16.12
N PHE A 172 -20.32 7.68 -15.03
CA PHE A 172 -19.08 7.36 -14.33
C PHE A 172 -18.11 6.55 -15.19
N LYS A 173 -18.59 5.52 -15.90
CA LYS A 173 -17.73 4.73 -16.79
C LYS A 173 -17.11 5.60 -17.87
N SER A 174 -17.88 6.53 -18.44
CA SER A 174 -17.41 7.48 -19.44
C SER A 174 -16.32 8.41 -18.89
N SER A 175 -16.54 9.01 -17.70
CA SER A 175 -15.56 9.92 -17.08
C SER A 175 -14.28 9.22 -16.65
N ALA A 176 -14.37 7.96 -16.21
CA ALA A 176 -13.23 7.16 -15.78
C ALA A 176 -12.40 6.57 -16.94
N ASN A 177 -12.89 6.61 -18.18
CA ASN A 177 -12.30 5.92 -19.32
C ASN A 177 -10.84 6.29 -19.57
N THR A 178 -10.51 7.59 -19.56
CA THR A 178 -9.13 8.07 -19.74
C THR A 178 -8.23 7.63 -18.57
N THR A 179 -8.74 7.66 -17.35
CA THR A 179 -8.01 7.20 -16.16
C THR A 179 -7.67 5.72 -16.26
N TYR A 180 -8.62 4.88 -16.68
CA TYR A 180 -8.37 3.45 -16.89
C TYR A 180 -7.35 3.17 -17.99
N LEU A 181 -7.37 3.94 -19.09
CA LEU A 181 -6.36 3.82 -20.13
C LEU A 181 -4.95 4.13 -19.60
N ILE A 182 -4.81 5.19 -18.81
CA ILE A 182 -3.53 5.57 -18.19
C ILE A 182 -3.08 4.47 -17.20
N GLN A 183 -3.98 3.97 -16.36
CA GLN A 183 -3.67 2.89 -15.41
C GLN A 183 -3.24 1.61 -16.14
N LEU A 184 -3.91 1.26 -17.23
CA LEU A 184 -3.57 0.12 -18.05
C LEU A 184 -2.17 0.26 -18.64
N GLN A 185 -1.83 1.42 -19.20
CA GLN A 185 -0.49 1.70 -19.72
C GLN A 185 0.57 1.61 -18.63
N ASN A 186 0.29 2.16 -17.44
CA ASN A 186 1.22 2.12 -16.32
C ASN A 186 1.42 0.69 -15.81
N TYR A 187 0.33 -0.07 -15.66
CA TYR A 187 0.37 -1.48 -15.29
C TYR A 187 1.14 -2.31 -16.32
N TYR A 188 0.95 -2.06 -17.62
CA TYR A 188 1.73 -2.73 -18.65
C TYR A 188 3.22 -2.37 -18.59
N ARG A 189 3.57 -1.10 -18.35
CA ARG A 189 4.98 -0.71 -18.15
C ARG A 189 5.59 -1.39 -16.93
N SER A 190 4.84 -1.50 -15.83
CA SER A 190 5.33 -2.14 -14.61
C SER A 190 5.55 -3.64 -14.78
N VAL A 191 4.68 -4.34 -15.52
CA VAL A 191 4.83 -5.80 -15.73
C VAL A 191 5.74 -6.17 -16.89
N THR A 192 6.00 -5.25 -17.85
CA THR A 192 6.88 -5.50 -19.02
C THR A 192 8.29 -4.90 -18.88
N GLY A 193 8.57 -4.14 -17.82
CA GLY A 193 9.90 -3.59 -17.55
C GLY A 193 10.37 -2.50 -18.53
N GLN A 194 9.50 -1.96 -19.38
CA GLN A 194 9.83 -0.82 -20.26
C GLN A 194 9.60 0.51 -19.54
N GLY A 195 10.61 0.92 -18.77
CA GLY A 195 10.76 2.27 -18.24
C GLY A 195 11.94 2.99 -18.87
N SER A 196 11.65 3.98 -19.72
CA SER A 196 12.53 5.07 -20.22
C SER A 196 13.35 4.82 -21.50
N ASP A 197 12.77 5.14 -22.66
CA ASP A 197 13.52 5.75 -23.77
C ASP A 197 13.03 7.19 -23.89
N GLY A 198 13.83 8.11 -23.34
CA GLY A 198 13.70 9.54 -23.59
C GLY A 198 14.25 9.87 -24.97
N THR A 199 13.45 10.59 -25.74
CA THR A 199 13.76 11.11 -27.08
C THR A 199 15.18 11.70 -27.19
N THR A 200 16.06 11.02 -27.93
CA THR A 200 17.19 11.63 -28.66
C THR A 200 17.51 10.78 -29.90
N PRO A 201 17.51 11.33 -31.14
CA PRO A 201 18.01 10.61 -32.32
C PRO A 201 19.41 11.12 -32.75
N PRO A 202 20.11 10.43 -33.67
CA PRO A 202 20.30 8.99 -33.85
C PRO A 202 21.81 8.62 -33.91
N SER A 203 22.19 7.34 -33.76
CA SER A 203 23.11 6.61 -34.67
C SER A 203 23.68 5.31 -34.06
N ALA A 204 23.76 4.29 -34.92
CA ALA A 204 24.58 3.07 -34.90
C ALA A 204 24.17 1.87 -34.01
N SER A 205 23.67 0.85 -34.70
CA SER A 205 23.60 -0.57 -34.31
C SER A 205 24.98 -1.26 -34.47
N PRO A 206 25.16 -2.55 -34.12
CA PRO A 206 25.23 -3.15 -32.78
C PRO A 206 26.57 -3.88 -32.56
N THR A 207 26.95 -4.21 -31.32
CA THR A 207 27.90 -5.32 -31.06
C THR A 207 27.56 -5.97 -29.71
N PRO A 208 27.49 -7.31 -29.63
CA PRO A 208 26.93 -8.03 -28.50
C PRO A 208 27.96 -8.13 -27.37
N SER A 209 27.52 -7.95 -26.12
CA SER A 209 28.27 -8.41 -24.96
C SER A 209 27.33 -9.08 -23.97
N ALA A 210 27.66 -10.36 -23.78
CA ALA A 210 27.38 -11.34 -22.73
C ALA A 210 26.45 -10.98 -21.55
N PRO A 211 25.75 -11.99 -21.00
CA PRO A 211 24.66 -11.81 -20.03
C PRO A 211 25.21 -11.36 -18.68
N SER A 212 24.66 -10.26 -18.16
CA SER A 212 24.75 -9.93 -16.74
C SER A 212 23.49 -10.41 -16.03
N PRO A 213 23.62 -10.88 -14.78
CA PRO A 213 22.69 -11.80 -14.15
C PRO A 213 21.35 -11.12 -13.86
N THR A 214 20.29 -11.87 -14.08
CA THR A 214 18.96 -11.62 -13.53
C THR A 214 19.08 -11.31 -12.04
N PRO A 215 18.65 -10.14 -11.55
CA PRO A 215 18.25 -10.02 -10.15
C PRO A 215 16.93 -10.78 -10.05
N GLU A 216 17.00 -11.98 -9.49
CA GLU A 216 15.83 -12.62 -8.91
C GLU A 216 15.23 -11.70 -7.85
N THR A 217 13.92 -11.88 -7.65
CA THR A 217 13.07 -11.38 -6.56
C THR A 217 12.41 -10.00 -6.71
N ASN A 218 11.26 -9.98 -7.40
CA ASN A 218 10.09 -9.27 -6.84
C ASN A 218 9.72 -9.98 -5.53
N GLN A 219 10.40 -9.63 -4.44
CA GLN A 219 10.10 -10.13 -3.11
C GLN A 219 8.83 -9.44 -2.62
N ASP A 220 7.78 -10.20 -2.35
CA ASP A 220 6.61 -9.75 -1.63
C ASP A 220 7.00 -9.31 -0.21
N ARG A 221 7.03 -8.00 0.05
CA ARG A 221 7.41 -7.43 1.36
C ARG A 221 6.22 -7.16 2.27
N ARG A 222 5.04 -7.75 2.01
CA ARG A 222 3.85 -7.61 2.89
C ARG A 222 4.07 -8.06 4.33
N GLY A 223 5.04 -8.94 4.56
CA GLY A 223 5.47 -9.35 5.91
C GLY A 223 6.27 -8.29 6.67
N VAL A 224 6.81 -7.29 5.99
CA VAL A 224 7.64 -6.23 6.56
C VAL A 224 6.77 -5.04 6.94
N ARG A 225 6.67 -4.76 8.24
CA ARG A 225 5.96 -3.59 8.77
C ARG A 225 6.86 -2.37 8.73
N VAL A 226 6.45 -1.32 8.06
CA VAL A 226 7.24 -0.08 7.95
C VAL A 226 6.56 1.02 8.74
N TYR A 227 7.28 1.61 9.68
CA TYR A 227 6.84 2.74 10.48
C TYR A 227 7.71 3.95 10.11
N LEU A 228 7.05 5.07 9.82
CA LEU A 228 7.72 6.31 9.44
C LEU A 228 7.64 7.30 10.59
N ALA A 229 8.78 7.85 10.99
CA ALA A 229 8.88 9.00 11.88
C ALA A 229 9.50 10.19 11.14
N VAL A 230 9.00 11.39 11.42
CA VAL A 230 9.48 12.64 10.84
C VAL A 230 9.80 13.59 11.98
N ARG A 231 11.06 13.99 12.12
CA ARG A 231 11.51 15.02 13.07
C ARG A 231 11.18 16.41 12.53
N ALA A 232 10.52 17.22 13.34
CA ALA A 232 10.14 18.60 13.01
C ALA A 232 11.13 19.62 13.58
N ASP A 233 12.43 19.37 13.41
CA ASP A 233 13.53 20.15 13.97
C ASP A 233 14.07 21.23 13.02
N THR A 234 14.01 21.02 11.69
CA THR A 234 14.54 21.98 10.69
C THR A 234 13.55 23.10 10.37
N GLY A 235 12.26 22.77 10.30
CA GLY A 235 11.19 23.71 10.00
C GLY A 235 11.01 24.09 8.55
N GLU A 236 11.50 23.27 7.63
CA GLU A 236 11.50 23.58 6.20
C GLU A 236 10.25 23.07 5.47
N SER A 237 10.07 21.75 5.44
CA SER A 237 9.15 21.05 4.53
C SER A 237 8.16 20.15 5.26
N GLY A 238 8.00 20.29 6.60
CA GLY A 238 7.12 19.43 7.41
C GLY A 238 5.70 19.32 6.84
N SER A 239 5.06 20.44 6.50
CA SER A 239 3.70 20.44 5.94
C SER A 239 3.62 19.69 4.61
N GLY A 240 4.62 19.87 3.73
CA GLY A 240 4.69 19.18 2.45
C GLY A 240 4.96 17.68 2.59
N ILE A 241 5.70 17.27 3.61
CA ILE A 241 5.91 15.85 3.96
C ILE A 241 4.59 15.21 4.43
N LEU A 242 3.83 15.89 5.30
CA LEU A 242 2.51 15.42 5.74
C LEU A 242 1.53 15.33 4.55
N ASP A 243 1.54 16.30 3.64
CA ASP A 243 0.71 16.27 2.43
C ASP A 243 1.06 15.10 1.50
N GLN A 244 2.35 14.78 1.34
CA GLN A 244 2.77 13.60 0.57
C GLN A 244 2.23 12.32 1.21
N LEU A 245 2.38 12.15 2.52
CA LEU A 245 1.88 10.99 3.26
C LEU A 245 0.35 10.86 3.18
N ARG A 246 -0.36 11.97 3.36
CA ARG A 246 -1.82 12.07 3.17
C ARG A 246 -2.22 11.61 1.76
N GLY A 247 -1.47 11.99 0.73
CA GLY A 247 -1.69 11.55 -0.65
C GLY A 247 -1.58 10.04 -0.87
N TYR A 248 -0.84 9.33 -0.01
CA TYR A 248 -0.72 7.86 -0.01
C TYR A 248 -1.67 7.18 0.99
N GLY A 249 -2.40 7.96 1.80
CA GLY A 249 -3.26 7.44 2.86
C GLY A 249 -2.50 6.82 4.03
N TRP A 250 -1.24 7.23 4.24
CA TRP A 250 -0.40 6.72 5.33
C TRP A 250 -0.18 7.80 6.39
N GLY A 251 -0.19 7.37 7.65
CA GLY A 251 0.19 8.20 8.78
C GLY A 251 1.67 8.03 9.14
N CYS A 252 2.20 8.97 9.92
CA CYS A 252 3.55 8.90 10.47
C CYS A 252 3.53 9.35 11.94
N LEU A 253 4.63 9.10 12.64
CA LEU A 253 4.92 9.73 13.92
C LEU A 253 5.66 11.06 13.66
N LEU A 254 4.99 12.18 13.88
CA LEU A 254 5.62 13.49 13.88
C LEU A 254 6.31 13.72 15.23
N LEU A 255 7.63 13.80 15.24
CA LEU A 255 8.45 14.03 16.42
C LEU A 255 8.82 15.50 16.52
N VAL A 256 8.31 16.20 17.53
CA VAL A 256 8.53 17.64 17.70
C VAL A 256 9.50 17.89 18.86
N PRO A 257 10.57 18.69 18.69
CA PRO A 257 11.42 19.08 19.81
C PRO A 257 10.63 19.75 20.93
N ALA A 258 10.85 19.35 22.19
CA ALA A 258 10.07 19.81 23.33
C ALA A 258 10.05 21.35 23.44
N GLY A 259 11.22 21.99 23.31
CA GLY A 259 11.35 23.45 23.28
C GLY A 259 10.76 24.15 22.04
N GLN A 260 10.26 23.40 21.04
CA GLN A 260 9.68 23.93 19.79
C GLN A 260 8.17 23.69 19.66
N VAL A 261 7.49 23.07 20.63
CA VAL A 261 6.06 22.71 20.52
C VAL A 261 5.18 23.94 20.23
N ALA A 262 5.44 25.07 20.89
CA ALA A 262 4.67 26.29 20.68
C ALA A 262 4.90 26.93 19.29
N GLN A 263 6.10 26.77 18.73
CA GLN A 263 6.52 27.32 17.44
C GLN A 263 6.05 26.46 16.26
N ARG A 264 5.64 25.21 16.51
CA ARG A 264 5.18 24.24 15.51
C ARG A 264 3.67 24.03 15.53
N ASP A 265 2.90 24.99 16.04
CA ASP A 265 1.48 24.83 16.32
C ASP A 265 0.62 24.51 15.07
N ASP A 266 0.86 25.18 13.94
CA ASP A 266 0.17 24.91 12.67
C ASP A 266 0.50 23.51 12.14
N LEU A 267 1.77 23.10 12.21
CA LEU A 267 2.23 21.78 11.76
C LEU A 267 1.64 20.66 12.64
N ILE A 268 1.62 20.87 13.96
CA ILE A 268 1.02 19.92 14.91
C ILE A 268 -0.48 19.79 14.64
N ARG A 269 -1.20 20.91 14.45
CA ARG A 269 -2.63 20.89 14.14
C ARG A 269 -2.92 20.18 12.81
N GLN A 270 -2.09 20.40 11.79
CA GLN A 270 -2.17 19.65 10.54
C GLN A 270 -1.96 18.15 10.78
N ALA A 271 -0.89 17.78 11.50
CA ALA A 271 -0.57 16.40 11.79
C ALA A 271 -1.71 15.66 12.48
N VAL A 272 -2.28 16.25 13.54
CA VAL A 272 -3.42 15.68 14.27
C VAL A 272 -4.66 15.62 13.37
N GLY A 273 -4.94 16.69 12.61
CA GLY A 273 -6.09 16.74 11.69
C GLY A 273 -6.04 15.69 10.58
N ASP A 274 -4.84 15.29 10.18
CA ASP A 274 -4.57 14.31 9.12
C ASP A 274 -4.43 12.87 9.65
N GLY A 275 -4.49 12.69 10.97
CA GLY A 275 -4.40 11.36 11.60
C GLY A 275 -2.97 10.85 11.79
N HIS A 276 -1.97 11.74 11.82
CA HIS A 276 -0.62 11.40 12.27
C HIS A 276 -0.58 11.34 13.80
N MET A 277 0.40 10.58 14.34
CA MET A 277 0.70 10.60 15.76
C MET A 277 1.72 11.70 16.05
N VAL A 278 1.65 12.28 17.25
CA VAL A 278 2.62 13.28 17.70
C VAL A 278 3.44 12.67 18.85
N GLY A 279 4.75 12.77 18.76
CA GLY A 279 5.69 12.47 19.84
C GLY A 279 6.59 13.68 20.10
N ILE A 280 7.32 13.65 21.20
CA ILE A 280 8.21 14.74 21.61
C ILE A 280 9.67 14.29 21.51
N ILE A 281 10.58 15.17 21.10
CA ILE A 281 12.03 14.94 21.13
C ILE A 281 12.60 15.67 22.34
N THR A 282 13.46 15.00 23.10
CA THR A 282 14.25 15.59 24.19
C THR A 282 15.74 15.30 23.96
N ASP A 283 16.57 16.33 24.08
CA ASP A 283 18.04 16.26 24.04
C ASP A 283 18.66 16.36 25.45
N GLU A 284 17.82 16.33 26.49
CA GLU A 284 18.26 16.35 27.88
C GLU A 284 19.09 15.10 28.22
N SER A 285 20.13 15.31 29.02
CA SER A 285 21.05 14.26 29.48
C SER A 285 20.82 13.83 30.93
N ASP A 286 19.90 14.51 31.64
CA ASP A 286 19.42 14.15 32.97
C ASP A 286 17.95 13.70 32.91
N LEU A 287 17.65 12.57 33.54
CA LEU A 287 16.30 12.00 33.53
C LEU A 287 15.27 12.94 34.18
N GLY A 288 15.65 13.64 35.26
CA GLY A 288 14.74 14.55 35.95
C GLY A 288 14.46 15.81 35.13
N GLN A 289 15.45 16.32 34.38
CA GLN A 289 15.27 17.40 33.42
C GLN A 289 14.38 16.97 32.26
N ALA A 290 14.69 15.83 31.62
CA ALA A 290 13.89 15.27 30.54
C ALA A 290 12.42 15.08 30.94
N GLN A 291 12.15 14.51 32.13
CA GLN A 291 10.77 14.34 32.61
C GLN A 291 10.01 15.66 32.73
N ARG A 292 10.64 16.69 33.32
CA ARG A 292 10.02 18.02 33.45
C ARG A 292 9.77 18.65 32.08
N GLU A 293 10.76 18.60 31.20
CA GLU A 293 10.67 19.14 29.85
C GLU A 293 9.53 18.50 29.05
N LEU A 294 9.39 17.18 29.14
CA LEU A 294 8.33 16.43 28.46
C LEU A 294 6.94 16.70 29.05
N GLU A 295 6.83 16.93 30.36
CA GLU A 295 5.58 17.35 31.01
C GLU A 295 5.17 18.75 30.54
N GLU A 296 6.10 19.72 30.54
CA GLU A 296 5.87 21.08 30.04
C GLU A 296 5.47 21.08 28.55
N ALA A 297 6.16 20.30 27.73
CA ALA A 297 5.83 20.14 26.31
C ALA A 297 4.43 19.52 26.10
N ASN A 298 4.01 18.58 26.95
CA ASN A 298 2.65 18.02 26.91
C ASN A 298 1.59 19.02 27.33
N GLU A 299 1.87 19.88 28.33
CA GLU A 299 0.97 20.98 28.67
C GLU A 299 0.77 21.89 27.45
N LEU A 300 1.84 22.28 26.75
CA LEU A 300 1.74 23.06 25.52
C LEU A 300 0.97 22.32 24.41
N LEU A 301 1.25 21.03 24.20
CA LEU A 301 0.58 20.21 23.20
C LEU A 301 -0.94 20.15 23.44
N SER A 302 -1.36 20.06 24.70
CA SER A 302 -2.77 20.08 25.08
C SER A 302 -3.46 21.40 24.73
N HIS A 303 -2.75 22.53 24.77
CA HIS A 303 -3.28 23.83 24.35
C HIS A 303 -3.30 23.98 22.82
N VAL A 304 -2.27 23.48 22.14
CA VAL A 304 -2.10 23.61 20.68
C VAL A 304 -3.08 22.74 19.90
N ALA A 305 -3.25 21.48 20.31
CA ALA A 305 -3.97 20.48 19.51
C ALA A 305 -4.94 19.61 20.32
N LEU A 306 -5.23 19.98 21.58
CA LEU A 306 -6.15 19.25 22.47
C LEU A 306 -5.80 17.76 22.60
N THR A 307 -4.49 17.46 22.58
CA THR A 307 -3.95 16.10 22.68
C THR A 307 -2.75 16.07 23.60
N ASN A 308 -2.43 14.88 24.10
CA ASN A 308 -1.26 14.59 24.89
C ASN A 308 -0.55 13.37 24.28
N THR A 309 0.74 13.21 24.55
CA THR A 309 1.50 12.05 24.06
C THR A 309 2.33 11.41 25.17
N ARG A 310 2.54 10.10 25.03
CA ARG A 310 3.52 9.33 25.79
C ARG A 310 4.67 8.83 24.92
N ILE A 311 4.70 9.21 23.65
CA ILE A 311 5.74 8.81 22.71
C ILE A 311 6.86 9.86 22.75
N VAL A 312 8.10 9.39 22.96
CA VAL A 312 9.27 10.25 23.04
C VAL A 312 10.43 9.69 22.22
N LEU A 313 11.17 10.55 21.54
CA LEU A 313 12.52 10.24 21.08
C LEU A 313 13.50 10.94 22.01
N ALA A 314 14.27 10.17 22.79
CA ALA A 314 15.31 10.71 23.67
C ALA A 314 16.67 10.47 23.03
N GLU A 315 17.46 11.54 22.84
CA GLU A 315 18.77 11.47 22.20
C GLU A 315 19.80 10.72 23.08
N ASP A 316 19.65 10.81 24.41
CA ASP A 316 20.49 10.09 25.37
C ASP A 316 19.89 8.70 25.70
N PRO A 317 20.60 7.58 25.43
CA PRO A 317 20.09 6.23 25.68
C PRO A 317 19.86 5.89 27.16
N VAL A 318 20.58 6.53 28.09
CA VAL A 318 20.38 6.34 29.54
C VAL A 318 19.10 7.04 29.98
N VAL A 319 18.86 8.24 29.46
CA VAL A 319 17.60 8.96 29.66
C VAL A 319 16.44 8.18 29.06
N ALA A 320 16.57 7.66 27.83
CA ALA A 320 15.56 6.81 27.20
C ALA A 320 15.13 5.64 28.10
N GLN A 321 16.09 4.85 28.62
CA GLN A 321 15.80 3.75 29.55
C GLN A 321 15.13 4.21 30.86
N GLY A 322 15.49 5.41 31.34
CA GLY A 322 14.85 6.00 32.53
C GLY A 322 13.40 6.40 32.27
N LEU A 323 13.13 6.97 31.09
CA LEU A 323 11.80 7.38 30.65
C LEU A 323 10.89 6.17 30.42
N GLU A 324 11.39 5.09 29.83
CA GLU A 324 10.64 3.82 29.67
C GLU A 324 10.16 3.26 31.01
N ARG A 325 11.04 3.21 32.02
CA ARG A 325 10.67 2.79 33.39
C ARG A 325 9.63 3.72 34.03
N SER A 326 9.53 4.94 33.53
CA SER A 326 8.57 5.95 33.97
C SER A 326 7.28 5.95 33.15
N GLY A 327 7.11 5.00 32.22
CA GLY A 327 5.90 4.81 31.42
C GLY A 327 5.85 5.60 30.11
N TRP A 328 6.99 6.15 29.65
CA TRP A 328 7.11 6.70 28.30
C TRP A 328 7.38 5.59 27.28
N LEU A 329 6.94 5.82 26.05
CA LEU A 329 7.15 4.94 24.91
C LEU A 329 8.29 5.52 24.07
N CYS A 330 9.48 4.96 24.21
CA CYS A 330 10.66 5.45 23.52
C CYS A 330 10.70 4.98 22.07
N TRP A 331 10.75 5.94 21.14
CA TRP A 331 10.94 5.67 19.72
C TRP A 331 12.38 5.25 19.47
N GLU A 332 12.55 3.99 19.10
CA GLU A 332 13.83 3.44 18.65
C GLU A 332 13.78 3.23 17.14
N GLU A 333 14.63 3.96 16.42
CA GLU A 333 14.80 3.80 14.98
C GLU A 333 15.76 2.67 14.62
N ASP A 334 15.54 2.04 13.47
CA ASP A 334 16.42 1.01 12.92
C ASP A 334 17.05 1.41 11.57
N ILE A 335 16.50 2.44 10.92
CA ILE A 335 17.01 3.03 9.70
C ILE A 335 17.08 4.55 9.88
N ASP A 336 18.30 5.04 10.07
CA ASP A 336 18.64 6.47 10.02
C ASP A 336 18.47 6.99 8.59
N GLY A 337 17.49 7.87 8.40
CA GLY A 337 17.22 8.61 7.18
C GLY A 337 17.53 10.10 7.29
N LEU A 338 18.20 10.57 8.35
CA LEU A 338 18.53 11.99 8.49
C LEU A 338 19.55 12.40 7.41
N PRO A 339 19.39 13.53 6.72
CA PRO A 339 20.32 13.95 5.68
C PRO A 339 21.73 14.23 6.23
N GLY A 340 21.83 15.05 7.28
CA GLY A 340 23.10 15.69 7.62
C GLY A 340 23.66 16.41 6.38
N GLU A 341 24.91 16.12 6.01
CA GLU A 341 25.54 16.65 4.78
C GLU A 341 25.26 15.80 3.52
N ARG A 342 24.48 14.72 3.63
CA ARG A 342 24.23 13.77 2.53
C ARG A 342 23.19 14.30 1.55
N SER A 343 23.36 14.00 0.27
CA SER A 343 22.36 14.30 -0.75
C SER A 343 21.14 13.38 -0.65
N SER A 344 20.00 13.82 -1.19
CA SER A 344 18.76 13.05 -1.20
C SER A 344 18.93 11.66 -1.83
N SER A 345 19.71 11.53 -2.90
CA SER A 345 19.97 10.23 -3.55
C SER A 345 20.87 9.30 -2.75
N THR A 346 21.73 9.83 -1.88
CA THR A 346 22.54 9.02 -0.96
C THR A 346 21.69 8.50 0.19
N VAL A 347 20.88 9.37 0.80
CA VAL A 347 19.96 9.02 1.88
C VAL A 347 18.94 7.98 1.39
N TYR A 348 18.31 8.22 0.24
CA TYR A 348 17.36 7.29 -0.35
C TYR A 348 17.95 5.90 -0.58
N ARG A 349 19.14 5.79 -1.20
CA ARG A 349 19.81 4.50 -1.42
C ARG A 349 20.17 3.77 -0.13
N GLN A 350 20.55 4.51 0.91
CA GLN A 350 20.84 3.93 2.22
C GLN A 350 19.56 3.35 2.85
N ILE A 351 18.46 4.09 2.80
CA ILE A 351 17.17 3.64 3.33
C ILE A 351 16.70 2.39 2.58
N THR A 352 16.67 2.42 1.25
CA THR A 352 16.17 1.28 0.46
C THR A 352 17.04 0.04 0.63
N SER A 353 18.36 0.19 0.62
CA SER A 353 19.29 -0.94 0.86
C SER A 353 19.07 -1.57 2.23
N ARG A 354 18.93 -0.77 3.30
CA ARG A 354 18.67 -1.32 4.64
C ARG A 354 17.28 -1.92 4.76
N LEU A 355 16.31 -1.36 4.06
CA LEU A 355 14.94 -1.86 4.04
C LEU A 355 14.85 -3.22 3.33
N GLU A 356 15.63 -3.41 2.26
CA GLU A 356 15.78 -4.71 1.57
C GLU A 356 16.34 -5.80 2.50
N ASP A 357 17.13 -5.44 3.52
CA ASP A 357 17.63 -6.39 4.51
C ASP A 357 16.60 -6.71 5.63
N ARG A 358 15.40 -6.09 5.62
CA ARG A 358 14.38 -6.31 6.67
C ARG A 358 13.39 -7.42 6.29
N GLU A 359 13.16 -8.32 7.24
CA GLU A 359 12.22 -9.44 7.09
C GLU A 359 10.88 -9.23 7.83
N SER A 360 10.82 -8.38 8.85
CA SER A 360 9.66 -8.29 9.76
C SER A 360 9.19 -6.86 10.07
N GLN A 361 10.13 -5.94 10.31
CA GLN A 361 9.83 -4.56 10.66
C GLN A 361 10.98 -3.63 10.25
N ALA A 362 10.61 -2.39 9.93
CA ALA A 362 11.49 -1.26 9.71
C ALA A 362 10.89 0.00 10.38
N ARG A 363 11.68 0.73 11.15
CA ARG A 363 11.40 2.03 11.77
C ARG A 363 12.35 3.07 11.19
N ILE A 364 11.85 3.85 10.26
CA ILE A 364 12.63 4.84 9.50
C ILE A 364 12.39 6.23 10.11
N THR A 365 13.46 6.93 10.48
CA THR A 365 13.40 8.33 10.94
C THR A 365 13.95 9.26 9.85
N LEU A 366 13.15 10.24 9.44
CA LEU A 366 13.53 11.35 8.54
C LEU A 366 13.48 12.67 9.32
N ASP A 367 14.12 13.72 8.83
CA ASP A 367 13.84 15.10 9.27
C ASP A 367 12.82 15.77 8.35
N ASP A 368 12.40 16.99 8.70
CA ASP A 368 11.47 17.78 7.90
C ASP A 368 12.16 18.66 6.83
N SER A 369 13.41 18.36 6.47
CA SER A 369 14.15 19.13 5.47
C SER A 369 13.61 18.93 4.04
N GLY A 370 13.97 19.84 3.13
CA GLY A 370 13.68 19.68 1.70
C GLY A 370 14.37 18.44 1.08
N ILE A 371 15.49 18.00 1.66
CA ILE A 371 16.19 16.78 1.24
C ILE A 371 15.35 15.55 1.59
N SER A 372 14.87 15.45 2.82
CA SER A 372 14.00 14.36 3.27
C SER A 372 12.66 14.33 2.54
N ALA A 373 12.07 15.50 2.24
CA ALA A 373 10.87 15.57 1.38
C ALA A 373 11.11 14.99 -0.03
N SER A 374 12.33 15.15 -0.57
CA SER A 374 12.75 14.58 -1.87
C SER A 374 13.13 13.10 -1.79
N VAL A 375 13.51 12.61 -0.61
CA VAL A 375 13.71 11.18 -0.34
C VAL A 375 12.36 10.51 -0.25
N LEU A 376 11.45 11.08 0.53
CA LEU A 376 10.11 10.56 0.77
C LEU A 376 9.30 10.42 -0.52
N SER A 377 9.36 11.42 -1.42
CA SER A 377 8.65 11.38 -2.70
C SER A 377 9.05 10.20 -3.61
N ARG A 378 10.24 9.64 -3.41
CA ARG A 378 10.72 8.41 -4.08
C ARG A 378 10.45 7.16 -3.26
N LEU A 379 10.64 7.23 -1.95
CA LEU A 379 10.44 6.11 -1.03
C LEU A 379 8.98 5.65 -0.97
N LEU A 380 8.01 6.57 -0.96
CA LEU A 380 6.59 6.23 -0.86
C LEU A 380 6.09 5.35 -2.05
N PRO A 381 6.41 5.67 -3.32
CA PRO A 381 6.20 4.75 -4.44
C PRO A 381 6.78 3.35 -4.19
N ASP A 382 8.04 3.25 -3.80
CA ASP A 382 8.72 1.96 -3.63
C ASP A 382 8.12 1.14 -2.48
N LEU A 383 7.74 1.79 -1.39
CA LEU A 383 7.06 1.13 -0.28
C LEU A 383 5.73 0.52 -0.74
N ARG A 384 5.01 1.23 -1.62
CA ARG A 384 3.75 0.75 -2.19
C ARG A 384 3.97 -0.35 -3.21
N GLU A 385 4.98 -0.21 -4.08
CA GLU A 385 5.32 -1.16 -5.14
C GLU A 385 5.89 -2.47 -4.58
N GLY A 386 6.75 -2.40 -3.56
CA GLY A 386 7.24 -3.56 -2.81
C GLY A 386 6.20 -4.19 -1.89
N ALA A 387 5.00 -3.60 -1.81
CA ALA A 387 3.89 -4.03 -0.97
C ALA A 387 4.23 -4.09 0.53
N TYR A 388 5.06 -3.17 1.02
CA TYR A 388 5.35 -3.06 2.45
C TYR A 388 4.08 -2.73 3.26
N SER A 389 3.97 -3.28 4.47
CA SER A 389 2.88 -2.92 5.38
C SER A 389 3.24 -1.63 6.11
N VAL A 390 2.97 -0.48 5.48
CA VAL A 390 3.17 0.83 6.12
C VAL A 390 2.12 1.03 7.23
N ARG A 391 2.58 1.32 8.45
CA ARG A 391 1.76 1.44 9.66
C ARG A 391 2.09 2.70 10.45
N LEU A 392 1.08 3.23 11.11
CA LEU A 392 1.23 4.31 12.06
C LEU A 392 1.78 3.75 13.39
N ALA A 393 2.84 4.38 13.92
CA ALA A 393 3.37 4.04 15.23
C ALA A 393 2.44 4.61 16.32
N VAL A 394 1.48 3.80 16.73
CA VAL A 394 0.56 4.09 17.86
C VAL A 394 1.09 3.47 19.14
N GLU A 395 0.52 3.84 20.29
CA GLU A 395 0.99 3.39 21.60
C GLU A 395 1.07 1.85 21.77
N SER A 396 0.24 1.08 21.05
CA SER A 396 0.27 -0.39 21.09
C SER A 396 1.40 -1.05 20.30
N GLU A 397 2.23 -0.27 19.61
CA GLU A 397 3.31 -0.75 18.72
C GLU A 397 4.71 -0.55 19.33
N PHE A 398 4.78 -0.11 20.59
CA PHE A 398 6.00 0.11 21.36
C PHE A 398 6.31 -1.05 22.30
#